data_AF-A0A8T7CM95-F1
#
_entry.id   AF-A0A8T7CM95-F1
#
_cell.length_a   1.000
_cell.length_b   1.000
_cell.length_c   1.000
_cell.angle_alpha   90.00
_cell.angle_beta   90.00
_cell.angle_gamma   90.00
#
_symmetry.space_group_name_H-M   'P 1'
#
loop_
_entity.id
_entity.type
_entity.pdbx_description
1 polymer ?
#
loop_
_entity_poly.entity_id
_entity_poly.type
_entity_poly.pdbx_seq_one_letter_code
_entity_poly.pdbx_strand_id
1 'polypeptide(L)' 'AGEEVEAKFIGLDRKNRTINLSIKAREAHEEAETMQEYNAGQSSGSGTSLGDILKAKITGKTDSEGDS' A
#
# COMPACT_ATOMS: atom_id res chain seq x y z
N ALA A 1 22.56 -27.20 12.25
CA ALA A 1 21.15 -26.89 12.56
C ALA A 1 20.63 -25.95 11.49
N GLY A 2 19.36 -26.07 11.09
CA GLY A 2 18.72 -25.22 10.08
C GLY A 2 17.66 -24.33 10.73
N GLU A 3 17.34 -23.22 10.08
CA GLU A 3 16.31 -22.26 10.48
C GLU A 3 15.05 -22.47 9.63
N GLU A 4 13.88 -22.43 10.27
CA GLU A 4 12.59 -22.43 9.57
C GLU A 4 12.23 -20.99 9.21
N VAL A 5 11.94 -20.76 7.93
CA VAL A 5 11.57 -19.44 7.41
C VAL A 5 10.36 -19.53 6.51
N GLU A 6 9.51 -18.51 6.55
CA GLU A 6 8.39 -18.38 5.62
C GLU A 6 8.82 -17.70 4.33
N ALA A 7 8.39 -18.25 3.20
CA ALA A 7 8.67 -17.71 1.88
C ALA A 7 7.49 -17.90 0.94
N LYS A 8 7.38 -17.01 -0.04
CA LYS A 8 6.34 -17.09 -1.07
C LYS A 8 6.78 -18.03 -2.19
N PHE A 9 5.85 -18.83 -2.70
CA PHE A 9 6.08 -19.65 -3.91
C PHE A 9 6.18 -18.76 -5.15
N ILE A 10 7.25 -18.93 -5.92
CA ILE A 10 7.55 -18.12 -7.12
C ILE A 10 7.46 -18.97 -8.39
N GLY A 11 7.71 -20.27 -8.30
CA GLY A 11 7.56 -21.17 -9.44
C GLY A 11 8.14 -22.56 -9.23
N LEU A 12 7.94 -23.41 -10.23
CA LEU A 12 8.41 -24.79 -10.26
C LEU A 12 9.15 -25.05 -11.58
N ASP A 13 10.44 -25.37 -11.49
CA ASP A 13 11.18 -25.93 -12.63
C ASP A 13 10.91 -27.44 -12.69
N ARG A 14 10.08 -27.85 -13.65
CA ARG A 14 9.66 -29.24 -13.83
C ARG A 14 10.77 -30.14 -14.39
N LYS A 15 11.76 -29.58 -15.09
CA LYS A 15 12.86 -30.36 -15.67
C LYS A 15 13.80 -30.84 -14.56
N ASN A 16 14.13 -29.92 -13.65
CA ASN A 16 15.04 -30.19 -12.53
C ASN A 16 14.30 -30.58 -11.24
N ARG A 17 12.95 -30.53 -11.25
CA ARG A 17 12.08 -30.76 -10.08
C ARG A 17 12.45 -29.84 -8.91
N THR A 18 12.76 -28.58 -9.22
CA THR A 18 13.19 -27.58 -8.24
C THR A 18 12.08 -26.57 -8.00
N ILE A 19 11.85 -26.24 -6.72
CA ILE A 19 10.87 -25.22 -6.31
C ILE A 19 11.60 -23.91 -6.04
N ASN A 20 11.11 -22.82 -6.61
CA ASN A 20 11.63 -21.48 -6.39
C ASN A 20 10.77 -20.76 -5.36
N LEU A 21 11.40 -20.31 -4.27
CA LEU A 21 10.77 -19.59 -3.15
C LEU A 21 11.45 -18.23 -2.97
N SER A 22 10.72 -17.23 -2.47
CA SER A 22 11.30 -15.91 -2.15
C SER A 22 10.67 -15.29 -0.91
N ILE A 23 11.54 -14.88 0.02
CA ILE A 23 11.19 -14.14 1.24
C ILE A 23 10.84 -12.69 0.89
N LYS A 24 11.67 -12.05 0.05
CA LYS A 24 11.43 -10.67 -0.42
C LYS A 24 10.09 -10.52 -1.13
N ALA A 25 9.67 -11.51 -1.90
CA ALA A 25 8.38 -11.48 -2.57
C ALA A 25 7.19 -11.64 -1.61
N ARG A 26 7.40 -12.26 -0.43
CA ARG A 26 6.42 -12.29 0.65
C ARG A 26 6.30 -10.90 1.27
N GLU A 27 7.42 -10.29 1.66
CA GLU A 27 7.45 -8.95 2.26
C GLU A 27 6.81 -7.89 1.35
N ALA A 28 7.18 -7.87 0.07
CA ALA A 28 6.61 -6.93 -0.89
C ALA A 28 5.09 -7.13 -1.10
N HIS A 29 4.60 -8.37 -0.96
CA HIS A 29 3.16 -8.64 -1.04
C HIS A 29 2.43 -8.13 0.19
N GLU A 30 2.98 -8.41 1.37
CA GLU A 30 2.42 -7.99 2.65
C GLU A 30 2.42 -6.46 2.79
N GLU A 31 3.49 -5.79 2.33
CA GLU A 31 3.54 -4.32 2.24
C GLU A 31 2.50 -3.75 1.25
N ALA A 32 2.33 -4.38 0.09
CA ALA A 32 1.36 -3.94 -0.90
C ALA A 32 -0.08 -4.12 -0.41
N GLU A 33 -0.36 -5.26 0.23
CA GLU A 33 -1.65 -5.56 0.85
C GLU A 33 -1.96 -4.57 1.98
N THR A 34 -0.98 -4.30 2.86
CA THR A 34 -1.11 -3.30 3.92
C THR A 34 -1.33 -1.89 3.36
N MET A 35 -0.64 -1.51 2.29
CA MET A 35 -0.87 -0.22 1.62
C MET A 35 -2.27 -0.13 0.98
N GLN A 36 -2.78 -1.24 0.44
CA GLN A 36 -4.15 -1.29 -0.09
C GLN A 36 -5.18 -1.20 1.02
N GLU A 37 -5.00 -1.92 2.13
CA GLU A 37 -5.87 -1.85 3.30
C GLU A 37 -5.83 -0.46 3.96
N TYR A 38 -4.66 0.18 4.03
CA TYR A 38 -4.54 1.55 4.53
C TYR A 38 -5.29 2.55 3.64
N ASN A 39 -5.18 2.41 2.31
CA ASN A 39 -5.95 3.23 1.36
C ASN A 39 -7.46 2.92 1.39
N ALA A 40 -7.86 1.66 1.56
CA ALA A 40 -9.26 1.26 1.66
C ALA A 40 -9.90 1.69 2.99
N GLY A 41 -9.13 1.66 4.08
CA GLY A 41 -9.51 2.14 5.41
C GLY A 41 -9.68 3.66 5.48
N GLN A 42 -8.95 4.43 4.65
CA GLN A 42 -9.21 5.86 4.45
C GLN A 42 -10.55 6.15 3.76
N SER A 43 -11.15 5.18 3.08
CA SER A 43 -12.39 5.40 2.33
C SER A 43 -13.66 5.06 3.12
N SER A 44 -13.55 4.53 4.35
CA SER A 44 -14.70 4.02 5.12
C SER A 44 -14.81 4.57 6.55
N GLY A 45 -13.94 5.48 6.97
CA GLY A 45 -13.94 6.06 8.32
C GLY A 45 -14.05 7.58 8.34
N SER A 46 -15.28 8.08 8.47
CA SER A 46 -15.61 9.35 9.15
C SER A 46 -14.97 10.66 8.63
N GLY A 47 -15.68 11.35 7.74
CA GLY A 47 -16.09 12.76 7.94
C GLY A 47 -15.07 13.90 7.86
N THR A 48 -13.76 13.66 7.86
CA THR A 48 -12.75 14.72 7.69
C THR A 48 -11.43 14.08 7.29
N SER A 49 -11.31 13.62 6.04
CA SER A 49 -9.99 13.23 5.54
C SER A 49 -9.10 14.48 5.53
N LEU A 50 -7.83 14.33 5.93
CA LEU A 50 -6.83 15.40 5.81
C LEU A 50 -6.83 15.99 4.40
N GLY A 51 -7.13 15.17 3.38
CA GLY A 51 -7.30 15.59 1.99
C GLY A 51 -8.43 16.61 1.79
N ASP A 52 -9.56 16.45 2.49
CA ASP A 52 -10.69 17.39 2.43
C ASP A 52 -10.37 18.69 3.19
N ILE A 53 -9.69 18.61 4.34
CA ILE A 53 -9.25 19.79 5.10
C ILE A 53 -8.20 20.59 4.31
N LEU A 54 -7.26 19.92 3.66
CA LEU A 54 -6.23 20.52 2.80
C LEU A 54 -6.87 21.16 1.57
N LYS A 55 -7.81 20.46 0.92
CA LYS A 55 -8.56 20.99 -0.22
C LYS A 55 -9.39 22.20 0.16
N ALA A 56 -10.13 22.14 1.26
CA ALA A 56 -10.91 23.27 1.77
C ALA A 56 -10.03 24.49 2.11
N LYS A 57 -8.83 24.30 2.68
CA LYS A 57 -7.87 25.38 2.93
C LYS A 57 -7.23 25.95 1.66
N ILE A 58 -7.01 25.13 0.64
CA ILE A 58 -6.47 25.58 -0.66
C ILE A 58 -7.54 26.36 -1.43
N THR A 59 -8.74 25.82 -1.57
CA THR A 59 -9.85 26.48 -2.26
C THR A 59 -10.29 27.75 -1.52
N GLY A 60 -10.43 27.70 -0.20
CA GLY A 60 -10.74 28.89 0.60
C GLY A 60 -9.65 29.97 0.60
N LYS A 61 -8.41 29.65 0.21
CA LYS A 61 -7.32 30.62 0.05
C LYS A 61 -7.22 31.17 -1.38
N THR A 62 -7.73 30.46 -2.39
CA THR A 62 -7.77 30.96 -3.78
C THR A 62 -8.94 31.90 -4.06
N ASP A 63 -9.97 31.92 -3.21
CA ASP A 63 -11.15 32.78 -3.38
C ASP A 63 -11.05 34.14 -2.65
N SER A 64 -9.87 34.54 -2.15
CA SER A 64 -9.65 35.84 -1.46
C SER A 64 -8.49 36.68 -2.00
N GLU A 65 -7.91 36.33 -3.16
CA GLU A 65 -6.98 37.19 -3.91
C GLU A 65 -7.53 37.50 -5.32
N GLY A 66 -8.80 37.92 -5.36
CA GLY A 66 -9.48 38.38 -6.56
C GLY A 66 -10.33 39.65 -6.35
N ASP A 67 -9.98 40.48 -5.36
CA ASP A 67 -10.50 41.84 -5.21
C ASP A 67 -9.37 42.85 -5.43
N SER A 68 -9.19 43.22 -6.70
CA SER A 68 -8.77 44.53 -7.20
C SER A 68 -9.04 44.58 -8.71
#